data_AF-A0A1D2AI53-F1
#
_entry.id   AF-A0A1D2AI53-F1
#
_cell.length_a   1.000
_cell.length_b   1.000
_cell.length_c   1.000
_cell.angle_alpha   90.00
_cell.angle_beta   90.00
_cell.angle_gamma   90.00
#
_symmetry.space_group_name_H-M   'P 1'
#
loop_
_entity.id
_entity.type
_entity.pdbx_description
1 polymer ?
#
loop_
_entity_poly.entity_id
_entity_poly.type
_entity_poly.pdbx_seq_one_letter_code
_entity_poly.pdbx_strand_id
1 'polypeptide(L)'
;FVSPRGVLLNTGSVGASLVVWVVCGVFSMIGAYCYAELGCMITKTGADYAYIMEAFGPFVAFIRLWVECMIVRPCSQAIVALTFSFYVLRPLFPDCEPPDPAVRALAFVCIALLTFVNCWDVKWSTRVQDFFTYGKLIALVTIIVTGFVQLCYGRTEYFNFENTESD
;
A
#
# COMPACT_ATOMS: atom_id res chain seq x y z
N PHE A 1 -6.27 3.34 0.54
CA PHE A 1 -7.61 2.82 0.85
C PHE A 1 -7.71 2.20 2.24
N VAL A 2 -6.75 1.36 2.69
CA VAL A 2 -6.80 0.73 4.03
C VAL A 2 -6.22 1.61 5.14
N SER A 3 -5.04 2.19 4.92
CA SER A 3 -4.26 2.88 5.95
C SER A 3 -4.97 4.03 6.71
N PRO A 4 -5.82 4.86 6.08
CA PRO A 4 -6.48 5.97 6.78
C PRO A 4 -7.30 5.54 8.00
N ARG A 5 -7.99 4.38 7.93
CA ARG A 5 -8.75 3.84 9.06
C ARG A 5 -7.84 3.49 10.24
N GLY A 6 -6.73 2.82 9.96
CA GLY A 6 -5.77 2.42 10.99
C GLY A 6 -5.09 3.62 11.65
N VAL A 7 -4.70 4.63 10.87
CA VAL A 7 -4.10 5.86 11.43
C VAL A 7 -5.11 6.57 12.32
N LEU A 8 -6.32 6.83 11.83
CA LEU A 8 -7.34 7.56 12.59
C LEU A 8 -7.68 6.88 13.92
N LEU A 9 -7.87 5.56 13.92
CA LEU A 9 -8.15 4.78 15.14
C LEU A 9 -7.03 4.88 16.18
N ASN A 10 -5.76 4.98 15.76
CA ASN A 10 -4.63 5.07 16.68
C ASN A 10 -4.33 6.51 17.12
N THR A 11 -4.63 7.51 16.28
CA THR A 11 -4.44 8.92 16.64
C THR A 11 -5.62 9.52 17.41
N GLY A 12 -6.81 8.93 17.34
CA GLY A 12 -8.03 9.41 17.98
C GLY A 12 -8.62 10.69 17.36
N SER A 13 -7.79 11.54 16.76
CA SER A 13 -8.16 12.81 16.14
C SER A 13 -7.78 12.91 14.66
N VAL A 14 -8.68 13.52 13.86
CA VAL A 14 -8.47 13.82 12.43
C VAL A 14 -7.29 14.77 12.25
N GLY A 15 -7.15 15.81 13.08
CA GLY A 15 -6.04 16.77 12.99
C GLY A 15 -4.69 16.08 13.24
N ALA A 16 -4.60 15.26 14.28
CA ALA A 16 -3.41 14.45 14.56
C ALA A 16 -3.10 13.47 13.42
N SER A 17 -4.13 12.83 12.83
CA SER A 17 -3.95 11.92 11.69
C SER A 17 -3.30 12.61 10.48
N LEU A 18 -3.68 13.85 10.18
CA LEU A 18 -3.11 14.64 9.08
C LEU A 18 -1.64 15.00 9.35
N VAL A 19 -1.30 15.37 10.59
CA VAL A 19 0.09 15.61 10.99
C VAL A 19 0.95 14.36 10.81
N VAL A 20 0.44 13.18 11.22
CA VAL A 20 1.15 11.90 11.02
C VAL A 20 1.40 11.65 9.53
N TRP A 21 0.41 11.88 8.66
CA TRP A 21 0.61 11.75 7.21
C TRP A 21 1.71 12.66 6.66
N VAL A 22 1.76 13.92 7.08
CA VAL A 22 2.80 14.88 6.66
C VAL A 22 4.18 14.43 7.14
N VAL A 23 4.30 14.06 8.42
CA VAL A 23 5.56 13.61 9.02
C VAL A 23 6.08 12.35 8.32
N CYS A 24 5.22 11.35 8.09
CA CYS A 24 5.58 10.14 7.34
C CYS A 24 6.03 10.46 5.91
N GLY A 25 5.40 11.45 5.26
CA GLY A 25 5.78 11.91 3.92
C GLY A 25 7.19 12.52 3.90
N VAL A 26 7.50 13.41 4.84
CA VAL A 26 8.84 14.03 4.98
C VAL A 26 9.90 12.97 5.29
N PHE A 27 9.61 12.06 6.23
CA PHE A 27 10.52 10.97 6.58
C PHE A 27 10.82 10.06 5.39
N SER A 28 9.80 9.70 4.61
CA SER A 28 9.97 8.89 3.40
C SER A 28 10.77 9.61 2.32
N MET A 29 10.60 10.93 2.19
CA MET A 29 11.38 11.76 1.27
C MET A 29 12.87 11.74 1.62
N ILE A 30 13.22 11.92 2.89
CA ILE A 30 14.61 11.84 3.35
C ILE A 30 15.21 10.47 3.03
N GLY A 31 14.48 9.38 3.32
CA GLY A 31 14.91 8.03 2.97
C GLY A 31 15.13 7.85 1.47
N ALA A 32 14.23 8.38 0.63
CA ALA A 32 14.36 8.32 -0.82
C ALA A 32 15.61 9.05 -1.33
N TYR A 33 15.98 10.18 -0.72
CA TYR A 33 17.23 10.88 -1.04
C TYR A 33 18.48 10.04 -0.71
N CYS A 34 18.51 9.41 0.47
CA CYS A 34 19.61 8.50 0.83
C CYS A 34 19.73 7.34 -0.18
N TYR A 35 18.60 6.77 -0.59
CA TYR A 35 18.56 5.71 -1.60
C TYR A 35 18.99 6.19 -2.99
N ALA A 36 18.66 7.43 -3.35
CA ALA A 36 19.09 8.03 -4.62
C ALA A 36 20.62 8.21 -4.66
N GLU A 37 21.22 8.71 -3.59
CA GLU A 37 22.69 8.83 -3.48
C GLU A 37 23.36 7.47 -3.56
N LEU A 38 22.84 6.48 -2.84
CA LEU A 38 23.37 5.12 -2.84
C LEU A 38 23.25 4.44 -4.22
N GLY A 39 22.15 4.68 -4.93
CA GLY A 39 21.94 4.22 -6.30
C GLY A 39 22.86 4.88 -7.33
N CYS A 40 23.29 6.12 -7.09
CA CYS A 40 24.31 6.78 -7.91
C CYS A 40 25.74 6.33 -7.57
N MET A 41 26.02 5.98 -6.31
CA MET A 41 27.36 5.51 -5.89
C MET A 41 27.62 4.05 -6.26
N ILE A 42 26.64 3.16 -6.08
CA ILE A 42 26.80 1.73 -6.28
C ILE A 42 25.99 1.30 -7.51
N THR A 43 26.63 1.31 -8.67
CA THR A 43 26.01 0.93 -9.96
C THR A 43 26.05 -0.59 -10.20
N LYS A 44 25.68 -1.38 -9.17
CA LYS A 44 25.56 -2.84 -9.27
C LYS A 44 24.08 -3.24 -9.26
N THR A 45 23.74 -4.26 -10.03
CA THR A 45 22.39 -4.81 -10.09
C THR A 45 22.03 -5.50 -8.76
N GLY A 46 20.86 -5.21 -8.21
CA GLY A 46 20.35 -5.85 -6.98
C GLY A 46 19.86 -4.89 -5.89
N ALA A 47 19.99 -3.57 -6.09
CA ALA A 47 19.50 -2.53 -5.16
C ALA A 47 19.92 -2.82 -3.71
N ASP A 48 18.98 -2.93 -2.76
CA ASP A 48 19.19 -3.23 -1.35
C ASP A 48 20.23 -4.33 -1.10
N TYR A 49 20.15 -5.43 -1.85
CA TYR A 49 21.08 -6.55 -1.69
C TYR A 49 22.50 -6.16 -2.11
N ALA A 50 22.64 -5.47 -3.25
CA ALA A 50 23.93 -5.02 -3.76
C ALA A 50 24.58 -3.98 -2.83
N TYR A 51 23.78 -3.10 -2.25
CA TYR A 51 24.26 -2.09 -1.31
C TYR A 51 24.81 -2.71 -0.02
N ILE A 52 24.08 -3.67 0.56
CA ILE A 52 24.51 -4.37 1.78
C ILE A 52 25.69 -5.29 1.49
N MET A 53 25.72 -5.91 0.30
CA MET A 53 26.85 -6.74 -0.13
C MET A 53 28.14 -5.95 -0.18
N GLU A 54 28.11 -4.71 -0.70
CA GLU A 54 29.28 -3.84 -0.77
C GLU A 54 29.72 -3.32 0.60
N ALA A 55 28.77 -2.97 1.46
CA ALA A 55 29.06 -2.32 2.74
C ALA A 55 29.39 -3.30 3.89
N PHE A 56 28.69 -4.44 3.96
CA PHE A 56 28.74 -5.36 5.11
C PHE A 56 29.16 -6.80 4.73
N GLY A 57 29.36 -7.07 3.46
CA GLY A 57 29.82 -8.37 2.96
C GLY A 57 28.71 -9.44 2.82
N PRO A 58 29.11 -10.68 2.46
CA PRO A 58 28.19 -11.68 1.94
C PRO A 58 27.19 -12.24 2.96
N PHE A 59 27.58 -12.37 4.23
CA PHE A 59 26.71 -12.98 5.24
C PHE A 59 25.50 -12.10 5.57
N VAL A 60 25.72 -10.80 5.79
CA VAL A 60 24.63 -9.84 6.08
C VAL A 60 23.74 -9.64 4.86
N ALA A 61 24.33 -9.60 3.67
CA ALA A 61 23.58 -9.52 2.42
C ALA A 61 22.66 -10.76 2.22
N PHE A 62 23.15 -11.96 2.55
CA PHE A 62 22.34 -13.17 2.51
C PHE A 62 21.14 -13.10 3.48
N ILE A 63 21.36 -12.67 4.73
CA ILE A 63 20.26 -12.53 5.71
C ILE A 63 19.22 -11.54 5.21
N ARG A 64 19.63 -10.38 4.68
CA ARG A 64 18.70 -9.39 4.10
C ARG A 64 17.84 -10.02 3.01
N LEU A 65 18.46 -10.75 2.08
CA LEU A 65 17.76 -11.39 0.96
C LEU A 65 16.83 -12.50 1.45
N TRP A 66 17.26 -13.28 2.44
CA TRP A 66 16.46 -14.34 3.04
C TRP A 66 15.19 -13.79 3.69
N VAL A 67 15.31 -12.73 4.50
CA VAL A 67 14.16 -12.04 5.12
C VAL A 67 13.24 -11.45 4.06
N GLU A 68 13.81 -10.84 3.01
CA GLU A 68 13.04 -10.27 1.91
C GLU A 68 12.16 -11.32 1.21
N CYS A 69 12.77 -12.45 0.84
CA CYS A 69 12.14 -13.51 0.07
C CYS A 69 11.16 -14.34 0.89
N MET A 70 11.47 -14.65 2.15
CA MET A 70 10.65 -15.53 2.99
C MET A 70 9.54 -14.79 3.74
N ILE A 71 9.76 -13.52 4.10
CA ILE A 71 8.84 -12.80 5.00
C ILE A 71 8.23 -11.60 4.28
N VAL A 72 9.06 -10.63 3.85
CA VAL A 72 8.56 -9.33 3.40
C VAL A 72 7.70 -9.45 2.15
N ARG A 73 8.20 -10.13 1.11
CA ARG A 73 7.50 -10.25 -0.19
C ARG A 73 6.21 -11.07 -0.09
N PRO A 74 6.20 -12.28 0.53
CA PRO A 74 4.97 -13.05 0.66
C PRO A 74 3.92 -12.37 1.52
N CYS A 75 4.31 -11.80 2.68
CA CYS A 75 3.38 -11.11 3.57
C CYS A 75 2.77 -9.87 2.90
N SER A 76 3.57 -9.08 2.19
CA SER A 76 3.05 -7.90 1.47
C SER A 76 2.04 -8.30 0.39
N GLN A 77 2.29 -9.38 -0.36
CA GLN A 77 1.34 -9.86 -1.37
C GLN A 77 0.05 -10.39 -0.74
N ALA A 78 0.16 -11.13 0.37
CA ALA A 78 -1.00 -11.65 1.10
C ALA A 78 -1.91 -10.54 1.63
N ILE A 79 -1.35 -9.49 2.24
CA ILE A 79 -2.13 -8.35 2.76
C ILE A 79 -2.89 -7.65 1.64
N VAL A 80 -2.25 -7.43 0.49
CA VAL A 80 -2.90 -6.78 -0.67
C VAL A 80 -4.02 -7.67 -1.24
N ALA A 81 -3.79 -8.99 -1.34
CA ALA A 81 -4.81 -9.92 -1.84
C ALA A 81 -6.02 -10.02 -0.89
N LEU A 82 -5.79 -10.10 0.42
CA LEU A 82 -6.87 -10.09 1.42
C LEU A 82 -7.67 -8.79 1.36
N THR A 83 -6.97 -7.66 1.21
CA THR A 83 -7.60 -6.35 1.04
C THR A 83 -8.49 -6.33 -0.19
N PHE A 84 -7.99 -6.80 -1.33
CA PHE A 84 -8.77 -6.91 -2.57
C PHE A 84 -10.04 -7.75 -2.35
N SER A 85 -9.90 -8.92 -1.76
CA SER A 85 -11.03 -9.82 -1.51
C SER A 85 -12.07 -9.23 -0.56
N PHE A 86 -11.63 -8.53 0.49
CA PHE A 86 -12.53 -7.85 1.40
C PHE A 86 -13.33 -6.74 0.70
N TYR A 87 -12.67 -5.90 -0.11
CA TYR A 87 -13.34 -4.83 -0.85
C TYR A 87 -14.30 -5.35 -1.93
N VAL A 88 -13.99 -6.48 -2.59
CA VAL A 88 -14.87 -7.11 -3.58
C VAL A 88 -16.11 -7.74 -2.94
N LEU A 89 -15.96 -8.32 -1.75
CA LEU A 89 -17.07 -8.97 -1.05
C LEU A 89 -17.96 -7.98 -0.29
N ARG A 90 -17.46 -6.79 0.07
CA ARG A 90 -18.21 -5.81 0.86
C ARG A 90 -19.57 -5.39 0.25
N PRO A 91 -19.72 -5.18 -1.08
CA PRO A 91 -21.02 -4.88 -1.68
C PRO A 91 -22.00 -6.06 -1.67
N LEU A 92 -21.51 -7.31 -1.64
CA LEU A 92 -22.34 -8.52 -1.62
C LEU A 92 -22.88 -8.83 -0.21
N PHE A 93 -22.21 -8.32 0.82
CA PHE A 93 -22.60 -8.41 2.22
C PHE A 93 -22.74 -7.00 2.80
N PRO A 94 -23.79 -6.24 2.45
CA PRO A 94 -23.94 -4.85 2.89
C PRO A 94 -24.21 -4.74 4.39
N ASP A 95 -25.02 -5.66 4.95
CA ASP A 95 -25.49 -5.61 6.34
C ASP A 95 -24.65 -6.45 7.31
N CYS A 96 -23.71 -7.24 6.81
CA CYS A 96 -22.90 -8.14 7.62
C CYS A 96 -21.43 -8.16 7.18
N GLU A 97 -20.55 -8.61 8.07
CA GLU A 97 -19.14 -8.75 7.73
C GLU A 97 -18.94 -9.97 6.82
N PRO A 98 -18.19 -9.86 5.71
CA PRO A 98 -17.99 -10.99 4.81
C PRO A 98 -17.27 -12.12 5.56
N PRO A 99 -17.73 -13.38 5.41
CA PRO A 99 -17.19 -14.49 6.17
C PRO A 99 -15.70 -14.70 5.86
N ASP A 100 -14.87 -14.81 6.91
CA ASP A 100 -13.43 -15.06 6.82
C ASP A 100 -13.01 -16.15 5.81
N PRO A 101 -13.63 -17.34 5.76
CA PRO A 101 -13.25 -18.36 4.79
C PRO A 101 -13.46 -17.90 3.34
N ALA A 102 -14.50 -17.11 3.06
CA ALA A 102 -14.75 -16.59 1.71
C ALA A 102 -13.72 -15.54 1.30
N VAL A 103 -13.35 -14.64 2.22
CA VAL A 103 -12.29 -13.64 1.98
C VAL A 103 -10.96 -14.33 1.68
N ARG A 104 -10.58 -15.34 2.48
CA ARG A 104 -9.34 -16.10 2.29
C ARG A 104 -9.34 -16.92 1.00
N ALA A 105 -10.46 -17.59 0.68
CA ALA A 105 -10.59 -18.36 -0.56
C ALA A 105 -10.46 -17.47 -1.79
N LEU A 106 -11.14 -16.31 -1.80
CA LEU A 106 -11.03 -15.36 -2.90
C LEU A 106 -9.62 -14.77 -3.02
N ALA A 107 -8.94 -14.51 -1.90
CA ALA A 107 -7.57 -13.99 -1.91
C ALA A 107 -6.60 -15.03 -2.49
N PHE A 108 -6.75 -16.29 -2.11
CA PHE A 108 -5.98 -17.40 -2.67
C PHE A 108 -6.20 -17.53 -4.18
N VAL A 109 -7.46 -17.49 -4.64
CA VAL A 109 -7.80 -17.54 -6.07
C VAL A 109 -7.18 -16.35 -6.81
N CYS A 110 -7.23 -15.14 -6.23
CA CYS A 110 -6.60 -13.95 -6.81
C CYS A 110 -5.09 -14.12 -7.01
N ILE A 111 -4.37 -14.58 -5.97
CA ILE A 111 -2.93 -14.84 -6.04
C ILE A 111 -2.63 -15.93 -7.08
N ALA A 112 -3.38 -17.03 -7.07
CA ALA A 112 -3.17 -18.16 -7.98
C ALA A 112 -3.39 -17.74 -9.45
N LEU A 113 -4.43 -16.97 -9.74
CA LEU A 113 -4.71 -16.44 -11.07
C LEU A 113 -3.63 -15.48 -11.55
N LEU A 114 -3.21 -14.53 -10.71
CA LEU A 114 -2.15 -13.60 -11.07
C LEU A 114 -0.81 -14.32 -11.28
N THR A 115 -0.50 -15.32 -10.44
CA THR A 115 0.69 -16.15 -10.59
C THR A 115 0.63 -16.92 -11.92
N PHE A 116 -0.51 -17.52 -12.25
CA PHE A 116 -0.70 -18.21 -13.52
C PHE A 116 -0.49 -17.30 -14.73
N VAL A 117 -1.08 -16.09 -14.72
CA VAL A 117 -0.90 -15.09 -15.80
C VAL A 117 0.57 -14.69 -15.92
N ASN A 118 1.28 -14.49 -14.81
CA ASN A 118 2.70 -14.17 -14.81
C ASN A 118 3.57 -15.31 -15.38
N CYS A 119 3.21 -16.56 -15.12
CA CYS A 119 3.92 -17.73 -15.66
C CYS A 119 3.61 -17.99 -17.14
N TRP A 120 2.42 -17.63 -17.62
CA TRP A 120 2.00 -17.89 -18.99
C TRP A 120 2.61 -16.93 -20.01
N ASP A 121 2.47 -15.61 -19.78
CA ASP A 121 3.05 -14.60 -20.65
C ASP A 121 3.21 -13.27 -19.91
N VAL A 122 4.44 -12.79 -19.83
CA VAL A 122 4.81 -11.54 -19.17
C VAL A 122 4.10 -10.34 -19.84
N LYS A 123 3.81 -10.39 -21.15
CA LYS A 123 3.12 -9.30 -21.85
C LYS A 123 1.67 -9.13 -21.36
N TRP A 124 0.99 -10.24 -21.05
CA TRP A 124 -0.34 -10.18 -20.46
C TRP A 124 -0.29 -9.64 -19.03
N SER A 125 0.73 -10.03 -18.25
CA SER A 125 0.95 -9.48 -16.91
C SER A 125 1.14 -7.95 -16.93
N THR A 126 1.97 -7.43 -17.84
CA THR A 126 2.16 -5.97 -17.99
C THR A 126 0.85 -5.25 -18.30
N ARG A 127 0.04 -5.76 -19.25
CA ARG A 127 -1.25 -5.13 -19.60
C ARG A 127 -2.23 -5.10 -18.44
N VAL A 128 -2.30 -6.19 -17.66
CA VAL A 128 -3.15 -6.27 -16.47
C VAL A 128 -2.69 -5.25 -15.43
N GLN A 129 -1.38 -5.12 -15.21
CA GLN A 129 -0.81 -4.14 -14.30
C GLN A 129 -1.09 -2.69 -14.73
N ASP A 130 -0.96 -2.39 -16.03
CA ASP A 130 -1.27 -1.05 -16.58
C ASP A 130 -2.74 -0.70 -16.32
N PHE A 131 -3.66 -1.62 -16.61
CA PHE A 131 -5.08 -1.43 -16.34
C PHE A 131 -5.36 -1.10 -14.86
N PHE A 132 -4.78 -1.87 -13.93
CA PHE A 132 -4.93 -1.60 -12.50
C PHE A 132 -4.31 -0.25 -12.08
N THR A 133 -3.21 0.15 -12.72
CA THR A 133 -2.56 1.43 -12.47
C THR A 133 -3.46 2.59 -12.87
N TYR A 134 -4.05 2.54 -14.08
CA TYR A 134 -5.03 3.53 -14.51
C TYR A 134 -6.26 3.56 -13.60
N GLY A 135 -6.79 2.40 -13.23
CA GLY A 135 -7.92 2.30 -12.30
C GLY A 135 -7.64 2.97 -10.94
N LYS A 136 -6.46 2.72 -10.37
CA LYS A 136 -6.03 3.36 -9.12
C LYS A 136 -5.95 4.88 -9.25
N LEU A 137 -5.39 5.39 -10.35
CA LEU A 137 -5.27 6.83 -10.59
C LEU A 137 -6.64 7.49 -10.73
N ILE A 138 -7.55 6.89 -11.50
CA ILE A 138 -8.93 7.39 -11.65
C ILE A 138 -9.62 7.45 -10.29
N ALA A 139 -9.54 6.39 -9.48
CA ALA A 139 -10.14 6.37 -8.15
C ALA A 139 -9.61 7.50 -7.24
N LEU A 140 -8.29 7.76 -7.27
CA LEU A 140 -7.69 8.84 -6.51
C LEU A 140 -8.15 10.22 -7.00
N VAL A 141 -8.16 10.45 -8.31
CA VAL A 141 -8.64 11.71 -8.89
C VAL A 141 -10.10 11.95 -8.52
N THR A 142 -10.96 10.94 -8.61
CA THR A 142 -12.36 11.05 -8.20
C THR A 142 -12.50 11.47 -6.74
N ILE A 143 -11.74 10.87 -5.82
CA ILE A 143 -11.76 11.24 -4.39
C ILE A 143 -11.31 12.69 -4.18
N ILE A 144 -10.26 13.12 -4.87
CA ILE A 144 -9.75 14.50 -4.76
C ILE A 144 -10.81 15.49 -5.27
N VAL A 145 -11.38 15.24 -6.44
CA VAL A 145 -12.38 16.13 -7.06
C VAL A 145 -13.65 16.19 -6.20
N THR A 146 -14.19 15.06 -5.73
CA THR A 146 -15.38 15.07 -4.88
C THR A 146 -15.12 15.75 -3.54
N GLY A 147 -13.92 15.58 -2.97
CA GLY A 147 -13.48 16.30 -1.78
C GLY A 147 -13.44 17.82 -1.98
N PHE A 148 -12.86 18.30 -3.09
CA PHE A 148 -12.85 19.73 -3.43
C PHE A 148 -14.26 20.29 -3.65
N VAL A 149 -15.13 19.55 -4.33
CA VAL A 149 -16.52 19.96 -4.55
C VAL A 149 -17.27 20.11 -3.22
N GLN A 150 -17.14 19.14 -2.31
CA GLN A 150 -17.74 19.20 -0.96
C GLN A 150 -17.23 20.42 -0.16
N LEU A 151 -15.94 20.74 -0.28
CA LEU A 151 -15.35 21.94 0.34
C LEU A 151 -15.99 23.22 -0.20
N CYS A 152 -16.16 23.32 -1.52
CA CYS A 152 -16.81 24.47 -2.17
C CYS A 152 -18.29 24.63 -1.80
N TYR A 153 -18.99 23.52 -1.49
CA TYR A 153 -20.36 23.54 -0.96
C TYR A 153 -20.43 23.93 0.53
N GLY A 154 -19.29 24.22 1.18
CA GLY A 154 -19.25 24.72 2.57
C GLY A 154 -19.43 23.66 3.64
N ARG A 155 -19.31 22.37 3.30
CA ARG A 155 -19.48 21.26 4.24
C ARG A 155 -18.18 20.98 5.01
N THR A 156 -17.80 21.92 5.88
CA THR A 156 -16.54 21.89 6.65
C THR A 156 -16.66 21.24 8.03
N GLU A 157 -17.72 20.47 8.29
CA GLU A 157 -18.02 19.86 9.60
C GLU A 157 -16.86 19.03 10.16
N TYR A 158 -16.05 18.41 9.30
CA TYR A 158 -14.91 17.56 9.67
C TYR A 158 -13.55 18.29 9.72
N PHE A 159 -13.52 19.61 9.50
CA PHE A 159 -12.30 20.44 9.57
C PHE A 159 -12.10 21.12 10.94
N ASN A 160 -13.07 21.02 11.87
CA ASN A 160 -12.95 21.65 13.19
C ASN A 160 -12.11 20.78 14.13
N PHE A 161 -11.02 21.37 14.63
CA PHE A 161 -10.03 20.74 15.52
C PHE A 161 -10.51 20.58 16.98
N GLU A 162 -11.67 21.14 17.33
CA GLU A 162 -12.10 21.33 18.73
C GLU A 162 -12.95 20.20 19.33
N ASN A 163 -13.45 19.25 18.50
CA ASN A 163 -14.24 18.10 18.97
C ASN A 163 -13.88 16.84 18.19
N THR A 164 -12.60 16.47 18.19
CA THR A 164 -12.12 15.31 17.44
C THR A 164 -11.58 14.21 18.35
N GLU A 165 -12.07 14.11 19.59
CA GLU A 165 -11.92 12.86 20.34
C GLU A 165 -13.02 11.91 19.87
N SER A 166 -12.61 10.78 19.29
CA SER A 166 -13.50 9.67 19.02
C SER A 166 -13.88 8.99 20.34
N ASP A 167 -15.17 8.96 20.69
CA ASP A 167 -15.73 7.96 21.60
C ASP A 167 -15.43 6.53 21.09
#